data_AF-A0A9P6S8K7-F1
#
_entry.id   AF-A0A9P6S8K7-F1
#
_cell.length_a   1.000
_cell.length_b   1.000
_cell.length_c   1.000
_cell.angle_alpha   90.00
_cell.angle_beta   90.00
_cell.angle_gamma   90.00
#
_symmetry.space_group_name_H-M   'P 1'
#
loop_
_entity.id
_entity.type
_entity.pdbx_description
1 polymer ?
#
loop_
_entity_poly.entity_id
_entity_poly.type
_entity_poly.pdbx_seq_one_letter_code
_entity_poly.pdbx_strand_id
1 'polypeptide(L)'
;MSPTEMPPESSPMPSPSSKTRHGSSDTMQRRLTRQNTAVLQITSASTDEKDKFQQSTTLFEGYFKALENGQQKQADLIQGNFSALHEALDRNHDLQQQLNNMQQLMLQMQQQALDRLTVIQGRIQAILTQTYELHEYPIPRLFIILPKDTSKWDPVSLLNNQFQLYFLCECGEHTKVLNGDNSNIPHHIHIAKHEGYDLQRPTEFFQKYGRYMLTLLEMIKYGVTIGGFASPTVAAVSAPGAIDMFQKSLDSISQSAINQSIEYLQSLSSELDTSKGTSTDSFAGREALEGADLRHLEVFIKSKDQDRALGNLYRTVTEKGHVKWVCIDHYRLAYKKQDQKAFVTAVELNGGQYDQYLGRVTVSLGSKILAAEFFDALAKARGVVDLVITFNWQGTTSDLEELGDTIKSTT
;
A
#
# COMPACT_ATOMS: atom_id res chain seq x y z
N MET A 1 -45.45 15.53 42.43
CA MET A 1 -46.61 15.17 43.27
C MET A 1 -47.34 14.04 42.57
N SER A 2 -47.06 12.81 43.00
CA SER A 2 -47.83 11.58 42.80
C SER A 2 -47.21 10.52 43.73
N PRO A 3 -48.00 9.56 44.24
CA PRO A 3 -47.97 9.25 45.66
C PRO A 3 -47.17 8.00 46.02
N THR A 4 -46.72 8.04 47.27
CA THR A 4 -46.16 6.98 48.10
C THR A 4 -47.14 5.83 48.28
N GLU A 5 -46.77 4.63 47.88
CA GLU A 5 -47.43 3.39 48.29
C GLU A 5 -46.64 2.71 49.42
N MET A 6 -47.31 2.54 50.56
CA MET A 6 -46.87 1.70 51.66
C MET A 6 -47.16 0.22 51.33
N PRO A 7 -46.33 -0.74 51.79
CA PRO A 7 -46.72 -2.14 51.84
C PRO A 7 -47.42 -2.47 53.17
N PRO A 8 -48.45 -3.34 53.18
CA PRO A 8 -49.05 -3.83 54.41
C PRO A 8 -48.41 -5.14 54.90
N GLU A 9 -48.24 -5.17 56.22
CA GLU A 9 -48.51 -6.26 57.18
C GLU A 9 -48.19 -7.73 56.85
N SER A 10 -47.32 -8.25 57.73
CA SER A 10 -46.98 -9.62 58.03
C SER A 10 -48.12 -10.46 58.63
N SER A 11 -48.18 -11.74 58.26
CA SER A 11 -48.75 -12.86 59.06
C SER A 11 -48.43 -14.22 58.38
N PRO A 12 -48.50 -15.38 59.09
CA PRO A 12 -47.31 -16.07 59.60
C PRO A 12 -47.01 -17.43 58.92
N MET A 13 -45.81 -17.93 59.21
CA MET A 13 -45.25 -19.23 58.83
C MET A 13 -46.17 -20.43 59.11
N PRO A 14 -46.21 -21.43 58.21
CA PRO A 14 -46.39 -22.82 58.59
C PRO A 14 -45.01 -23.52 58.65
N SER A 15 -44.69 -24.06 59.82
CA SER A 15 -43.53 -24.93 60.06
C SER A 15 -43.56 -26.16 59.15
N PRO A 16 -42.49 -26.52 58.42
CA PRO A 16 -42.38 -27.82 57.80
C PRO A 16 -41.70 -28.80 58.76
N SER A 17 -42.49 -29.80 59.11
CA SER A 17 -42.11 -31.09 59.69
C SER A 17 -40.84 -31.67 59.07
N SER A 18 -39.96 -32.18 59.94
CA SER A 18 -38.87 -33.09 59.65
C SER A 18 -39.33 -34.31 58.85
N LYS A 19 -38.97 -34.38 57.56
CA LYS A 19 -38.92 -35.63 56.80
C LYS A 19 -37.57 -35.72 56.08
N THR A 20 -36.84 -36.75 56.49
CA THR A 20 -35.57 -37.26 56.00
C THR A 20 -35.52 -37.28 54.46
N ARG A 21 -34.53 -36.61 53.87
CA ARG A 21 -34.37 -36.48 52.41
C ARG A 21 -33.02 -37.09 51.97
N HIS A 22 -32.95 -38.41 51.90
CA HIS A 22 -31.89 -39.14 51.18
C HIS A 22 -32.31 -39.40 49.72
N GLY A 23 -32.35 -38.35 48.91
CA GLY A 23 -32.73 -38.49 47.49
C GLY A 23 -32.30 -37.35 46.56
N SER A 24 -31.49 -36.39 47.04
CA SER A 24 -31.17 -35.17 46.28
C SER A 24 -29.82 -35.20 45.53
N SER A 25 -28.92 -36.15 45.82
CA SER A 25 -27.60 -36.21 45.19
C SER A 25 -27.62 -36.90 43.81
N ASP A 26 -28.34 -38.01 43.68
CA ASP A 26 -28.38 -38.84 42.47
C ASP A 26 -29.09 -38.13 41.27
N THR A 27 -30.06 -37.24 41.56
CA THR A 27 -30.75 -36.46 40.53
C THR A 27 -29.94 -35.26 40.02
N MET A 28 -29.06 -34.69 40.83
CA MET A 28 -28.19 -33.58 40.43
C MET A 28 -27.00 -34.10 39.59
N GLN A 29 -26.45 -35.26 39.97
CA GLN A 29 -25.33 -35.92 39.30
C GLN A 29 -25.70 -36.37 37.87
N ARG A 30 -26.85 -37.04 37.68
CA ARG A 30 -27.34 -37.44 36.35
C ARG A 30 -27.63 -36.26 35.42
N ARG A 31 -27.89 -35.07 35.98
CA ARG A 31 -28.17 -33.85 35.21
C ARG A 31 -26.88 -33.21 34.69
N LEU A 32 -25.81 -33.20 35.48
CA LEU A 32 -24.48 -32.74 35.05
C LEU A 32 -23.89 -33.64 33.95
N THR A 33 -23.97 -34.97 34.10
CA THR A 33 -23.43 -35.90 33.09
C THR A 33 -24.13 -35.73 31.74
N ARG A 34 -25.47 -35.57 31.74
CA ARG A 34 -26.25 -35.36 30.51
C ARG A 34 -26.01 -34.00 29.85
N GLN A 35 -25.82 -32.92 30.62
CA GLN A 35 -25.48 -31.61 30.05
C GLN A 35 -24.10 -31.61 29.42
N ASN A 36 -23.12 -32.29 30.03
CA ASN A 36 -21.75 -32.36 29.51
C ASN A 36 -21.63 -33.20 28.24
N THR A 37 -22.42 -34.28 28.08
CA THR A 37 -22.45 -35.07 26.83
C THR A 37 -23.02 -34.28 25.66
N ALA A 38 -23.98 -33.37 25.90
CA ALA A 38 -24.57 -32.53 24.85
C ALA A 38 -23.61 -31.44 24.34
N VAL A 39 -22.75 -30.91 25.20
CA VAL A 39 -21.75 -29.87 24.82
C VAL A 39 -20.70 -30.44 23.84
N LEU A 40 -20.27 -31.69 24.01
CA LEU A 40 -19.27 -32.34 23.15
C LEU A 40 -19.75 -32.67 21.73
N GLN A 41 -21.06 -32.82 21.54
CA GLN A 41 -21.62 -33.06 20.20
C GLN A 41 -21.67 -31.78 19.35
N ILE A 42 -21.61 -30.60 19.99
CA ILE A 42 -21.71 -29.29 19.32
C ILE A 42 -20.31 -28.73 19.00
N THR A 43 -19.27 -29.18 19.70
CA THR A 43 -17.88 -28.75 19.48
C THR A 43 -17.19 -29.50 18.34
N SER A 44 -16.31 -28.80 17.59
CA SER A 44 -15.43 -29.34 16.53
C SER A 44 -14.27 -30.21 17.05
N ALA A 45 -14.42 -30.81 18.24
CA ALA A 45 -13.40 -31.64 18.86
C ALA A 45 -13.17 -32.93 18.05
N SER A 46 -11.89 -33.32 17.96
CA SER A 46 -11.47 -34.53 17.27
C SER A 46 -12.02 -35.79 17.95
N THR A 47 -12.06 -36.90 17.20
CA THR A 47 -12.55 -38.19 17.73
C THR A 47 -11.74 -38.64 18.94
N ASP A 48 -10.42 -38.44 18.93
CA ASP A 48 -9.52 -38.80 20.03
C ASP A 48 -9.82 -38.00 21.32
N GLU A 49 -10.18 -36.73 21.21
CA GLU A 49 -10.57 -35.88 22.35
C GLU A 49 -11.92 -36.29 22.95
N LYS A 50 -12.86 -36.71 22.09
CA LYS A 50 -14.18 -37.23 22.53
C LYS A 50 -14.03 -38.55 23.29
N ASP A 51 -13.15 -39.44 22.81
CA ASP A 51 -12.88 -40.73 23.46
C ASP A 51 -12.19 -40.53 24.83
N LYS A 52 -11.21 -39.63 24.92
CA LYS A 52 -10.57 -39.24 26.20
C LYS A 52 -11.56 -38.67 27.21
N PHE A 53 -12.51 -37.84 26.76
CA PHE A 53 -13.54 -37.30 27.65
C PHE A 53 -14.50 -38.38 28.16
N GLN A 54 -14.95 -39.29 27.27
CA GLN A 54 -15.79 -40.42 27.68
C GLN A 54 -15.07 -41.33 28.69
N GLN A 55 -13.79 -41.58 28.46
CA GLN A 55 -12.95 -42.35 29.38
C GLN A 55 -12.83 -41.66 30.75
N SER A 56 -12.62 -40.34 30.78
CA SER A 56 -12.61 -39.54 32.01
C SER A 56 -13.94 -39.58 32.77
N THR A 57 -15.07 -39.49 32.05
CA THR A 57 -16.41 -39.56 32.64
C THR A 57 -16.64 -40.92 33.30
N THR A 58 -16.21 -41.99 32.63
CA THR A 58 -16.31 -43.37 33.14
C THR A 58 -15.43 -43.57 34.38
N LEU A 59 -14.24 -42.99 34.41
CA LEU A 59 -13.36 -43.00 35.60
C LEU A 59 -14.00 -42.28 36.79
N PHE A 60 -14.65 -41.14 36.55
CA PHE A 60 -15.35 -40.37 37.58
C PHE A 60 -16.53 -41.15 38.17
N GLU A 61 -17.39 -41.74 37.33
CA GLU A 61 -18.49 -42.59 37.81
C GLU A 61 -17.99 -43.83 38.57
N GLY A 62 -16.89 -44.42 38.12
CA GLY A 62 -16.23 -45.54 38.79
C GLY A 62 -15.72 -45.17 40.20
N TYR A 63 -15.13 -43.98 40.34
CA TYR A 63 -14.66 -43.46 41.63
C TYR A 63 -15.82 -43.27 42.62
N PHE A 64 -16.92 -42.63 42.21
CA PHE A 64 -18.08 -42.41 43.09
C PHE A 64 -18.72 -43.73 43.53
N LYS A 65 -18.87 -44.69 42.61
CA LYS A 65 -19.39 -46.02 42.96
C LYS A 65 -18.47 -46.75 43.94
N ALA A 66 -17.15 -46.63 43.79
CA ALA A 66 -16.20 -47.23 44.73
C ALA A 66 -16.33 -46.61 46.13
N LEU A 67 -16.55 -45.29 46.23
CA LEU A 67 -16.81 -44.61 47.50
C LEU A 67 -18.13 -45.03 48.13
N GLU A 68 -19.23 -45.08 47.36
CA GLU A 68 -20.55 -45.50 47.85
C GLU A 68 -20.55 -46.94 48.38
N ASN A 69 -19.75 -47.81 47.77
CA ASN A 69 -19.61 -49.21 48.18
C ASN A 69 -18.55 -49.43 49.28
N GLY A 70 -17.93 -48.37 49.81
CA GLY A 70 -16.89 -48.46 50.85
C GLY A 70 -15.57 -49.10 50.37
N GLN A 71 -15.33 -49.14 49.06
CA GLN A 71 -14.15 -49.76 48.46
C GLN A 71 -12.97 -48.78 48.38
N GLN A 72 -12.44 -48.39 49.54
CA GLN A 72 -11.41 -47.35 49.68
C GLN A 72 -10.19 -47.56 48.76
N LYS A 73 -9.64 -48.79 48.72
CA LYS A 73 -8.45 -49.11 47.90
C LYS A 73 -8.68 -48.91 46.40
N GLN A 74 -9.91 -49.12 45.93
CA GLN A 74 -10.26 -48.96 44.52
C GLN A 74 -10.51 -47.47 44.20
N ALA A 75 -11.09 -46.72 45.13
CA ALA A 75 -11.18 -45.27 45.04
C ALA A 75 -9.78 -44.63 45.00
N ASP A 76 -8.84 -45.06 45.85
CA ASP A 76 -7.46 -44.55 45.88
C ASP A 76 -6.71 -44.85 44.56
N LEU A 77 -6.93 -46.03 43.97
CA LEU A 77 -6.34 -46.41 42.69
C LEU A 77 -6.86 -45.52 41.54
N ILE A 78 -8.17 -45.23 41.53
CA ILE A 78 -8.78 -44.35 40.53
C ILE A 78 -8.36 -42.88 40.78
N GLN A 79 -8.14 -42.50 42.04
CA GLN A 79 -7.67 -41.17 42.42
C GLN A 79 -6.29 -40.85 41.85
N GLY A 80 -5.39 -41.83 41.78
CA GLY A 80 -4.08 -41.68 41.13
C GLY A 80 -4.19 -41.25 39.65
N ASN A 81 -5.24 -41.69 38.94
CA ASN A 81 -5.47 -41.31 37.54
C ASN A 81 -6.04 -39.89 37.38
N PHE A 82 -6.66 -39.31 38.41
CA PHE A 82 -7.12 -37.91 38.37
C PHE A 82 -5.97 -36.91 38.40
N SER A 83 -4.82 -37.27 38.98
CA SER A 83 -3.63 -36.39 38.95
C SER A 83 -3.17 -36.15 37.51
N ALA A 84 -3.08 -37.21 36.70
CA ALA A 84 -2.69 -37.11 35.30
C ALA A 84 -3.72 -36.33 34.44
N LEU A 85 -5.01 -36.44 34.78
CA LEU A 85 -6.07 -35.67 34.11
C LEU A 85 -6.01 -34.19 34.50
N HIS A 86 -5.76 -33.88 35.78
CA HIS A 86 -5.62 -32.50 36.25
C HIS A 86 -4.45 -31.81 35.56
N GLU A 87 -3.28 -32.46 35.51
CA GLU A 87 -2.13 -31.97 34.75
C GLU A 87 -2.40 -31.78 33.26
N ALA A 88 -3.28 -32.59 32.66
CA ALA A 88 -3.68 -32.44 31.26
C ALA A 88 -4.66 -31.27 31.05
N LEU A 89 -5.57 -31.02 31.99
CA LEU A 89 -6.47 -29.87 31.98
C LEU A 89 -5.71 -28.56 32.18
N ASP A 90 -4.75 -28.53 33.10
CA ASP A 90 -3.90 -27.36 33.33
C ASP A 90 -3.08 -27.05 32.07
N ARG A 91 -2.49 -28.07 31.43
CA ARG A 91 -1.80 -27.91 30.15
C ARG A 91 -2.71 -27.39 29.04
N ASN A 92 -3.95 -27.85 28.96
CA ASN A 92 -4.91 -27.35 27.98
C ASN A 92 -5.31 -25.90 28.26
N HIS A 93 -5.47 -25.53 29.53
CA HIS A 93 -5.76 -24.16 29.93
C HIS A 93 -4.61 -23.22 29.53
N ASP A 94 -3.36 -23.61 29.80
CA ASP A 94 -2.16 -22.87 29.41
C ASP A 94 -2.08 -22.71 27.88
N LEU A 95 -2.33 -23.78 27.12
CA LEU A 95 -2.36 -23.72 25.65
C LEU A 95 -3.46 -22.77 25.14
N GLN A 96 -4.65 -22.81 25.72
CA GLN A 96 -5.74 -21.92 25.36
C GLN A 96 -5.39 -20.45 25.67
N GLN A 97 -4.72 -20.19 26.79
CA GLN A 97 -4.23 -18.86 27.12
C GLN A 97 -3.15 -18.39 26.14
N GLN A 98 -2.22 -19.26 25.74
CA GLN A 98 -1.22 -18.96 24.72
C GLN A 98 -1.85 -18.63 23.37
N LEU A 99 -2.87 -19.41 22.94
CA LEU A 99 -3.61 -19.14 21.71
C LEU A 99 -4.34 -17.80 21.74
N ASN A 100 -5.01 -17.47 22.86
CA ASN A 100 -5.69 -16.19 23.03
C ASN A 100 -4.69 -15.02 22.99
N ASN A 101 -3.56 -15.15 23.68
CA ASN A 101 -2.49 -14.14 23.65
C ASN A 101 -1.92 -13.96 22.24
N MET A 102 -1.68 -15.07 21.52
CA MET A 102 -1.20 -15.03 20.14
C MET A 102 -2.23 -14.40 19.19
N GLN A 103 -3.52 -14.69 19.38
CA GLN A 103 -4.60 -14.09 18.59
C GLN A 103 -4.71 -12.59 18.85
N GLN A 104 -4.60 -12.15 20.10
CA GLN A 104 -4.61 -10.73 20.45
C GLN A 104 -3.40 -9.99 19.87
N LEU A 105 -2.21 -10.59 19.94
CA LEU A 105 -0.99 -10.05 19.32
C LEU A 105 -1.16 -9.93 17.80
N MET A 106 -1.73 -10.96 17.16
CA MET A 106 -1.98 -10.96 15.71
C MET A 106 -2.95 -9.84 15.31
N LEU A 107 -4.04 -9.64 16.07
CA LEU A 107 -4.98 -8.55 15.83
C LEU A 107 -4.33 -7.18 15.99
N GLN A 108 -3.49 -7.01 17.02
CA GLN A 108 -2.76 -5.76 17.23
C GLN A 108 -1.79 -5.48 16.08
N MET A 109 -1.03 -6.50 15.63
CA MET A 109 -0.14 -6.37 14.48
C MET A 109 -0.90 -6.04 13.20
N GLN A 110 -2.08 -6.64 12.99
CA GLN A 110 -2.92 -6.36 11.84
C GLN A 110 -3.43 -4.91 11.85
N GLN A 111 -3.92 -4.42 12.99
CA GLN A 111 -4.37 -3.04 13.12
C GLN A 111 -3.23 -2.06 12.86
N GLN A 112 -2.05 -2.30 13.45
CA GLN A 112 -0.88 -1.47 13.23
C GLN A 112 -0.45 -1.44 11.75
N ALA A 113 -0.58 -2.57 11.04
CA ALA A 113 -0.30 -2.64 9.61
C ALA A 113 -1.32 -1.80 8.80
N LEU A 114 -2.60 -1.87 9.12
CA LEU A 114 -3.65 -1.09 8.45
C LEU A 114 -3.48 0.43 8.69
N ASP A 115 -3.15 0.84 9.90
CA ASP A 115 -2.91 2.25 10.23
C ASP A 115 -1.72 2.80 9.44
N ARG A 116 -0.62 2.02 9.36
CA ARG A 116 0.55 2.37 8.54
C ARG A 116 0.20 2.51 7.07
N LEU A 117 -0.58 1.58 6.52
CA LEU A 117 -1.01 1.65 5.13
C LEU A 117 -1.81 2.93 4.88
N THR A 118 -2.74 3.28 5.76
CA THR A 118 -3.56 4.50 5.66
C THR A 118 -2.72 5.76 5.58
N VAL A 119 -1.70 5.89 6.45
CA VAL A 119 -0.76 7.02 6.43
C VAL A 119 0.02 7.06 5.11
N ILE A 120 0.50 5.91 4.64
CA ILE A 120 1.19 5.80 3.35
C ILE A 120 0.26 6.24 2.21
N GLN A 121 -1.01 5.78 2.17
CA GLN A 121 -1.96 6.18 1.11
C GLN A 121 -2.16 7.70 1.07
N GLY A 122 -2.38 8.32 2.24
CA GLY A 122 -2.61 9.77 2.34
C GLY A 122 -1.44 10.59 1.78
N ARG A 123 -0.21 10.18 2.08
CA ARG A 123 1.00 10.84 1.58
C ARG A 123 1.16 10.68 0.07
N ILE A 124 0.91 9.49 -0.46
CA ILE A 124 1.06 9.27 -1.90
C ILE A 124 -0.01 10.04 -2.65
N GLN A 125 -1.25 10.05 -2.17
CA GLN A 125 -2.29 10.87 -2.77
C GLN A 125 -1.81 12.32 -2.87
N ALA A 126 -1.26 12.87 -1.78
CA ALA A 126 -0.66 14.21 -1.82
C ALA A 126 0.44 14.34 -2.88
N ILE A 127 1.38 13.40 -2.98
CA ILE A 127 2.46 13.40 -4.01
C ILE A 127 1.87 13.36 -5.43
N LEU A 128 0.84 12.55 -5.69
CA LEU A 128 0.26 12.34 -7.01
C LEU A 128 -0.72 13.44 -7.43
N THR A 129 -1.40 14.08 -6.47
CA THR A 129 -2.37 15.17 -6.69
C THR A 129 -1.77 16.55 -6.56
N GLN A 130 -0.51 16.67 -6.13
CA GLN A 130 0.19 17.94 -6.11
C GLN A 130 0.16 18.59 -7.51
N THR A 131 -0.57 19.70 -7.58
CA THR A 131 -0.70 20.56 -8.76
C THR A 131 0.35 21.65 -8.67
N TYR A 132 1.32 21.62 -9.57
CA TYR A 132 2.25 22.74 -9.73
C TYR A 132 2.09 23.30 -11.12
N GLU A 133 2.51 24.55 -11.29
CA GLU A 133 2.44 25.22 -12.57
C GLU A 133 3.38 24.55 -13.58
N LEU A 134 3.03 24.60 -14.87
CA LEU A 134 3.74 23.90 -15.95
C LEU A 134 5.26 24.12 -15.97
N HIS A 135 5.69 25.31 -15.54
CA HIS A 135 7.07 25.76 -15.53
C HIS A 135 7.85 25.27 -14.30
N GLU A 136 7.18 24.73 -13.29
CA GLU A 136 7.78 24.22 -12.05
C GLU A 136 8.29 22.78 -12.18
N TYR A 137 8.01 22.11 -13.31
CA TYR A 137 8.33 20.70 -13.56
C TYR A 137 9.19 20.44 -14.80
N PRO A 138 10.49 20.81 -14.79
CA PRO A 138 11.42 20.36 -15.82
C PRO A 138 11.87 18.91 -15.64
N ILE A 139 11.60 18.27 -14.50
CA ILE A 139 12.11 16.92 -14.20
C ILE A 139 11.03 15.96 -13.67
N PRO A 140 11.23 14.63 -13.83
CA PRO A 140 10.36 13.62 -13.22
C PRO A 140 10.41 13.64 -11.69
N ARG A 141 9.25 13.56 -11.05
CA ARG A 141 9.14 13.59 -9.57
C ARG A 141 9.17 12.21 -8.93
N LEU A 142 8.66 11.17 -9.60
CA LEU A 142 8.65 9.83 -9.04
C LEU A 142 9.99 9.15 -9.32
N PHE A 143 10.72 8.87 -8.25
CA PHE A 143 11.97 8.14 -8.31
C PHE A 143 12.19 7.32 -7.04
N ILE A 144 12.93 6.24 -7.18
CA ILE A 144 13.35 5.35 -6.10
C ILE A 144 14.85 5.06 -6.23
N ILE A 145 15.41 4.42 -5.23
CA ILE A 145 16.74 3.82 -5.31
C ILE A 145 16.63 2.30 -5.27
N LEU A 146 17.52 1.64 -6.00
CA LEU A 146 17.73 0.20 -5.93
C LEU A 146 19.23 -0.10 -5.84
N PRO A 147 19.65 -1.23 -5.22
CA PRO A 147 21.05 -1.62 -5.18
C PRO A 147 21.56 -1.89 -6.59
N LYS A 148 22.78 -1.44 -6.90
CA LYS A 148 23.43 -1.71 -8.20
C LYS A 148 23.60 -3.20 -8.46
N ASP A 149 23.88 -3.95 -7.41
CA ASP A 149 24.14 -5.39 -7.47
C ASP A 149 23.55 -6.05 -6.22
N THR A 150 22.41 -6.71 -6.40
CA THR A 150 21.72 -7.42 -5.30
C THR A 150 22.52 -8.62 -4.78
N SER A 151 23.47 -9.15 -5.55
CA SER A 151 24.31 -10.29 -5.16
C SER A 151 25.46 -9.90 -4.24
N LYS A 152 25.87 -8.62 -4.25
CA LYS A 152 26.94 -8.07 -3.40
C LYS A 152 26.40 -7.35 -2.18
N TRP A 153 25.14 -7.56 -1.85
CA TRP A 153 24.51 -6.95 -0.68
C TRP A 153 25.20 -7.39 0.60
N ASP A 154 25.77 -6.44 1.32
CA ASP A 154 26.31 -6.65 2.66
C ASP A 154 25.32 -6.11 3.71
N PRO A 155 24.60 -6.98 4.44
CA PRO A 155 23.68 -6.56 5.50
C PRO A 155 24.41 -6.04 6.75
N VAL A 156 25.71 -6.34 6.90
CA VAL A 156 26.51 -5.89 8.04
C VAL A 156 27.05 -4.47 7.79
N SER A 157 27.45 -4.17 6.57
CA SER A 157 27.96 -2.86 6.16
C SER A 157 26.99 -2.14 5.23
N LEU A 158 25.77 -1.86 5.72
CA LEU A 158 24.70 -1.26 4.91
C LEU A 158 25.15 -0.01 4.14
N LEU A 159 25.98 0.83 4.77
CA LEU A 159 26.52 2.09 4.22
C LEU A 159 27.50 1.91 3.05
N ASN A 160 28.08 0.73 2.87
CA ASN A 160 29.00 0.44 1.77
C ASN A 160 28.28 -0.04 0.50
N ASN A 161 26.99 -0.35 0.60
CA ASN A 161 26.20 -0.77 -0.55
C ASN A 161 26.01 0.38 -1.54
N GLN A 162 26.19 0.10 -2.83
CA GLN A 162 26.02 1.08 -3.89
C GLN A 162 24.58 1.06 -4.42
N PHE A 163 24.03 2.24 -4.62
CA PHE A 163 22.67 2.43 -5.13
C PHE A 163 22.67 3.19 -6.45
N GLN A 164 21.62 2.94 -7.24
CA GLN A 164 21.24 3.71 -8.41
C GLN A 164 19.85 4.26 -8.24
N LEU A 165 19.65 5.48 -8.75
CA LEU A 165 18.35 6.11 -8.82
C LEU A 165 17.61 5.64 -10.07
N TYR A 166 16.33 5.33 -9.90
CA TYR A 166 15.43 4.99 -10.97
C TYR A 166 14.20 5.88 -10.99
N PHE A 167 13.86 6.39 -12.16
CA PHE A 167 12.63 7.16 -12.38
C PHE A 167 11.47 6.23 -12.71
N LEU A 168 10.29 6.61 -12.23
CA LEU A 168 9.05 5.87 -12.45
C LEU A 168 8.18 6.60 -13.48
N CYS A 169 7.59 5.83 -14.38
CA CYS A 169 6.53 6.24 -15.27
C CYS A 169 5.25 6.51 -14.46
N GLU A 170 4.72 7.73 -14.54
CA GLU A 170 3.46 8.14 -13.94
C GLU A 170 2.25 7.76 -14.80
N CYS A 171 2.25 6.63 -15.51
CA CYS A 171 1.08 6.24 -16.29
C CYS A 171 -0.07 5.75 -15.39
N GLY A 172 -1.27 5.74 -15.96
CA GLY A 172 -2.51 5.41 -15.26
C GLY A 172 -3.71 5.60 -16.16
N GLU A 173 -4.87 5.89 -15.58
CA GLU A 173 -6.12 6.07 -16.34
C GLU A 173 -5.99 7.14 -17.45
N HIS A 174 -5.29 8.24 -17.17
CA HIS A 174 -5.07 9.33 -18.14
C HIS A 174 -4.21 8.94 -19.36
N THR A 175 -3.59 7.77 -19.35
CA THR A 175 -2.85 7.24 -20.51
C THR A 175 -3.64 6.20 -21.28
N LYS A 176 -4.81 5.78 -20.79
CA LYS A 176 -5.66 4.81 -21.47
C LYS A 176 -6.38 5.49 -22.63
N VAL A 177 -6.38 4.82 -23.79
CA VAL A 177 -7.10 5.29 -24.96
C VAL A 177 -8.53 4.77 -24.87
N LEU A 178 -9.51 5.66 -24.69
CA LEU A 178 -10.93 5.31 -24.44
C LEU A 178 -11.58 4.41 -25.52
N ASN A 179 -10.99 4.32 -26.71
CA ASN A 179 -11.49 3.52 -27.84
C ASN A 179 -10.36 2.84 -28.64
N GLY A 180 -9.18 2.70 -28.04
CA GLY A 180 -8.00 2.13 -28.70
C GLY A 180 -7.96 0.61 -28.59
N ASP A 181 -7.39 -0.03 -29.61
CA ASP A 181 -7.07 -1.46 -29.60
C ASP A 181 -6.36 -1.81 -28.29
N ASN A 182 -6.69 -2.96 -27.69
CA ASN A 182 -6.21 -3.41 -26.39
C ASN A 182 -4.67 -3.58 -26.40
N SER A 183 -3.94 -2.47 -26.35
CA SER A 183 -2.51 -2.50 -26.16
C SER A 183 -2.29 -3.18 -24.83
N ASN A 184 -1.66 -4.35 -24.86
CA ASN A 184 -1.35 -5.17 -23.68
C ASN A 184 -0.32 -4.48 -22.75
N ILE A 185 -0.14 -3.16 -22.88
CA ILE A 185 0.75 -2.32 -22.11
C ILE A 185 0.01 -1.99 -20.80
N PRO A 186 0.51 -2.45 -19.66
CA PRO A 186 -0.11 -2.12 -18.38
C PRO A 186 -0.06 -0.61 -18.10
N HIS A 187 -1.16 -0.06 -17.58
CA HIS A 187 -1.29 1.35 -17.22
C HIS A 187 -1.19 1.55 -15.70
N HIS A 188 -0.04 1.19 -15.14
CA HIS A 188 0.31 1.37 -13.73
C HIS A 188 1.70 1.98 -13.59
N ILE A 189 1.98 2.62 -12.45
CA ILE A 189 3.31 3.20 -12.18
C ILE A 189 4.37 2.10 -12.21
N HIS A 190 5.39 2.24 -13.06
CA HIS A 190 6.48 1.27 -13.24
C HIS A 190 7.83 1.98 -13.48
N ILE A 191 8.96 1.29 -13.35
CA ILE A 191 10.27 1.86 -13.71
C ILE A 191 10.35 2.11 -15.21
N ALA A 192 10.72 3.32 -15.60
CA ALA A 192 10.96 3.64 -16.99
C ALA A 192 12.21 2.92 -17.51
N LYS A 193 12.24 2.60 -18.81
CA LYS A 193 13.34 1.84 -19.42
C LYS A 193 14.62 2.68 -19.49
N HIS A 194 15.43 2.60 -18.44
CA HIS A 194 16.75 3.23 -18.35
C HIS A 194 17.67 2.42 -17.41
N GLU A 195 18.99 2.61 -17.50
CA GLU A 195 19.96 1.81 -16.72
C GLU A 195 20.00 2.15 -15.23
N GLY A 196 19.61 3.38 -14.89
CA GLY A 196 19.72 3.93 -13.55
C GLY A 196 20.85 4.96 -13.47
N TYR A 197 20.67 5.91 -12.56
CA TYR A 197 21.58 7.03 -12.37
C TYR A 197 22.45 6.81 -11.15
N ASP A 198 23.75 6.96 -11.34
CA ASP A 198 24.70 6.96 -10.23
C ASP A 198 24.53 8.22 -9.40
N LEU A 199 24.48 8.05 -8.08
CA LEU A 199 24.34 9.17 -7.16
C LEU A 199 25.67 9.89 -6.94
N GLN A 200 25.64 11.21 -6.99
CA GLN A 200 26.67 12.10 -6.45
C GLN A 200 26.25 12.51 -5.04
N ARG A 201 27.20 12.54 -4.10
CA ARG A 201 26.95 12.92 -2.70
C ARG A 201 25.79 12.12 -2.07
N PRO A 202 25.86 10.78 -2.06
CA PRO A 202 24.77 9.91 -1.59
C PRO A 202 24.30 10.26 -0.17
N THR A 203 25.20 10.64 0.73
CA THR A 203 24.84 11.05 2.11
C THR A 203 23.88 12.24 2.13
N GLU A 204 24.19 13.32 1.41
CA GLU A 204 23.32 14.51 1.30
C GLU A 204 22.00 14.16 0.61
N PHE A 205 22.07 13.34 -0.44
CA PHE A 205 20.89 12.87 -1.16
C PHE A 205 19.93 12.09 -0.24
N PHE A 206 20.43 11.15 0.56
CA PHE A 206 19.59 10.37 1.48
C PHE A 206 19.08 11.19 2.66
N GLN A 207 19.85 12.16 3.16
CA GLN A 207 19.34 13.10 4.17
C GLN A 207 18.16 13.92 3.64
N LYS A 208 18.20 14.29 2.36
CA LYS A 208 17.16 15.11 1.72
C LYS A 208 15.94 14.28 1.27
N TYR A 209 16.16 13.19 0.53
CA TYR A 209 15.10 12.43 -0.14
C TYR A 209 14.84 11.04 0.47
N GLY A 210 15.62 10.61 1.47
CA GLY A 210 15.53 9.25 2.03
C GLY A 210 14.13 8.86 2.51
N ARG A 211 13.48 9.75 3.29
CA ARG A 211 12.11 9.50 3.79
C ARG A 211 11.06 9.47 2.67
N TYR A 212 11.25 10.28 1.64
CA TYR A 212 10.39 10.28 0.45
C TYR A 212 10.49 8.94 -0.29
N MET A 213 11.72 8.51 -0.60
CA MET A 213 11.94 7.23 -1.28
C MET A 213 11.50 6.05 -0.45
N LEU A 214 11.67 6.08 0.88
CA LEU A 214 11.16 5.04 1.78
C LEU A 214 9.64 4.91 1.65
N THR A 215 8.91 6.03 1.66
CA THR A 215 7.45 6.04 1.49
C THR A 215 7.06 5.44 0.12
N LEU A 216 7.77 5.79 -0.95
CA LEU A 216 7.53 5.22 -2.29
C LEU A 216 7.89 3.73 -2.38
N LEU A 217 8.97 3.27 -1.75
CA LEU A 217 9.36 1.87 -1.74
C LEU A 217 8.38 1.02 -0.92
N GLU A 218 7.92 1.53 0.22
CA GLU A 218 6.87 0.90 1.02
C GLU A 218 5.55 0.84 0.25
N MET A 219 5.19 1.90 -0.48
CA MET A 219 4.05 1.88 -1.42
C MET A 219 4.16 0.73 -2.42
N ILE A 220 5.31 0.63 -3.09
CA ILE A 220 5.55 -0.40 -4.10
C ILE A 220 5.52 -1.80 -3.46
N LYS A 221 6.18 -1.98 -2.31
CA LYS A 221 6.24 -3.26 -1.59
C LYS A 221 4.87 -3.75 -1.15
N TYR A 222 4.05 -2.85 -0.59
CA TYR A 222 2.77 -3.21 0.01
C TYR A 222 1.57 -3.05 -0.92
N GLY A 223 1.80 -2.61 -2.16
CA GLY A 223 0.78 -2.47 -3.20
C GLY A 223 -0.31 -1.50 -2.79
N VAL A 224 0.06 -0.31 -2.30
CA VAL A 224 -0.92 0.69 -1.87
C VAL A 224 -1.69 1.22 -3.09
N THR A 225 -2.92 0.75 -3.26
CA THR A 225 -3.86 1.25 -4.26
C THR A 225 -4.40 2.61 -3.83
N ILE A 226 -4.32 3.59 -4.71
CA ILE A 226 -4.82 4.95 -4.48
C ILE A 226 -6.03 5.14 -5.39
N GLY A 227 -7.19 5.40 -4.78
CA GLY A 227 -8.48 5.40 -5.47
C GLY A 227 -9.42 4.23 -5.11
N GLY A 228 -9.13 3.47 -4.05
CA GLY A 228 -10.15 2.69 -3.34
C GLY A 228 -10.12 1.16 -3.41
N PHE A 229 -8.97 0.45 -3.43
CA PHE A 229 -8.92 -1.00 -3.14
C PHE A 229 -7.62 -1.45 -2.43
N ALA A 230 -7.56 -2.69 -1.94
CA ALA A 230 -6.80 -3.13 -0.77
C ALA A 230 -5.51 -3.95 -1.02
N SER A 231 -4.65 -3.96 0.01
CA SER A 231 -3.41 -4.73 0.17
C SER A 231 -3.64 -6.25 0.24
N PRO A 232 -2.71 -7.11 -0.23
CA PRO A 232 -2.87 -8.57 -0.30
C PRO A 232 -3.12 -9.28 1.05
N THR A 233 -2.86 -8.65 2.20
CA THR A 233 -3.22 -9.23 3.51
C THR A 233 -4.73 -9.23 3.77
N VAL A 234 -5.54 -8.59 2.91
CA VAL A 234 -7.00 -8.48 3.02
C VAL A 234 -7.73 -9.36 1.99
N ALA A 235 -7.01 -10.10 1.14
CA ALA A 235 -7.60 -10.93 0.08
C ALA A 235 -8.51 -12.09 0.56
N ALA A 236 -8.59 -12.36 1.86
CA ALA A 236 -9.49 -13.38 2.42
C ALA A 236 -10.97 -12.97 2.44
N VAL A 237 -11.32 -11.70 2.17
CA VAL A 237 -12.71 -11.23 2.20
C VAL A 237 -13.03 -10.38 0.96
N SER A 238 -13.55 -11.06 -0.06
CA SER A 238 -14.37 -10.54 -1.17
C SER A 238 -13.71 -9.99 -2.45
N ALA A 239 -14.12 -10.66 -3.53
CA ALA A 239 -14.22 -10.31 -4.96
C ALA A 239 -12.96 -10.13 -5.84
N PRO A 240 -12.93 -10.73 -7.06
CA PRO A 240 -11.74 -10.80 -7.91
C PRO A 240 -11.68 -9.66 -8.94
N GLY A 241 -10.51 -9.03 -9.12
CA GLY A 241 -10.23 -8.20 -10.30
C GLY A 241 -9.14 -7.13 -10.17
N ALA A 242 -8.92 -6.55 -8.98
CA ALA A 242 -8.03 -5.37 -8.82
C ALA A 242 -6.60 -5.69 -8.32
N ILE A 243 -6.39 -6.88 -7.75
CA ILE A 243 -5.11 -7.35 -7.17
C ILE A 243 -4.04 -7.53 -8.27
N ASP A 244 -4.45 -7.75 -9.51
CA ASP A 244 -3.58 -8.02 -10.66
C ASP A 244 -2.80 -6.77 -11.15
N MET A 245 -3.17 -5.56 -10.69
CA MET A 245 -2.75 -4.29 -11.29
C MET A 245 -1.35 -3.82 -10.91
N PHE A 246 -0.90 -4.06 -9.67
CA PHE A 246 0.46 -3.69 -9.19
C PHE A 246 1.42 -4.88 -9.13
N GLN A 247 0.91 -6.10 -8.95
CA GLN A 247 1.73 -7.32 -8.88
C GLN A 247 2.55 -7.50 -10.19
N LYS A 248 1.94 -7.22 -11.35
CA LYS A 248 2.60 -7.28 -12.67
C LYS A 248 3.61 -6.14 -12.93
N SER A 249 3.50 -5.01 -12.21
CA SER A 249 4.47 -3.91 -12.28
C SER A 249 5.83 -4.27 -11.71
N LEU A 250 5.82 -5.22 -10.77
CA LEU A 250 6.97 -5.70 -10.03
C LEU A 250 7.69 -6.85 -10.72
N ASP A 251 7.15 -7.40 -11.81
CA ASP A 251 7.80 -8.49 -12.54
C ASP A 251 9.18 -8.08 -13.11
N SER A 252 9.44 -6.78 -13.24
CA SER A 252 10.75 -6.24 -13.65
C SER A 252 11.69 -5.87 -12.49
N ILE A 253 11.18 -5.79 -11.25
CA ILE A 253 11.94 -5.32 -10.08
C ILE A 253 12.02 -6.43 -9.05
N SER A 254 13.24 -6.86 -8.73
CA SER A 254 13.42 -7.87 -7.68
C SER A 254 12.84 -7.39 -6.34
N GLN A 255 11.93 -8.18 -5.76
CA GLN A 255 11.44 -7.97 -4.40
C GLN A 255 12.60 -7.90 -3.38
N SER A 256 13.70 -8.61 -3.63
CA SER A 256 14.89 -8.50 -2.79
C SER A 256 15.51 -7.11 -2.85
N ALA A 257 15.60 -6.48 -4.04
CA ALA A 257 16.15 -5.14 -4.22
C ALA A 257 15.32 -4.07 -3.48
N ILE A 258 14.00 -4.22 -3.51
CA ILE A 258 13.09 -3.33 -2.77
C ILE A 258 13.29 -3.49 -1.27
N ASN A 259 13.32 -4.73 -0.77
CA ASN A 259 13.54 -4.99 0.64
C ASN A 259 14.90 -4.45 1.12
N GLN A 260 15.96 -4.65 0.35
CA GLN A 260 17.30 -4.13 0.64
C GLN A 260 17.31 -2.58 0.69
N SER A 261 16.61 -1.93 -0.25
CA SER A 261 16.51 -0.46 -0.27
C SER A 261 15.73 0.09 0.92
N ILE A 262 14.65 -0.60 1.33
CA ILE A 262 13.88 -0.25 2.52
C ILE A 262 14.74 -0.42 3.78
N GLU A 263 15.42 -1.55 3.93
CA GLU A 263 16.31 -1.84 5.05
C GLU A 263 17.40 -0.78 5.19
N TYR A 264 18.04 -0.41 4.08
CA TYR A 264 19.02 0.67 4.03
C TYR A 264 18.46 2.00 4.53
N LEU A 265 17.34 2.45 3.96
CA LEU A 265 16.75 3.76 4.32
C LEU A 265 16.23 3.81 5.76
N GLN A 266 15.75 2.68 6.29
CA GLN A 266 15.34 2.53 7.69
C GLN A 266 16.55 2.60 8.63
N SER A 267 17.67 1.96 8.29
CA SER A 267 18.91 2.02 9.08
C SER A 267 19.45 3.46 9.16
N LEU A 268 19.49 4.17 8.03
CA LEU A 268 19.89 5.58 7.97
C LEU A 268 19.00 6.49 8.82
N SER A 269 17.69 6.26 8.79
CA SER A 269 16.73 7.05 9.59
C SER A 269 16.96 6.85 11.08
N SER A 270 17.26 5.62 11.51
CA SER A 270 17.53 5.28 12.91
C SER A 270 18.82 5.93 13.43
N GLU A 271 19.88 5.99 12.62
CA GLU A 271 21.13 6.69 12.96
C GLU A 271 20.91 8.20 13.12
N LEU A 272 20.11 8.80 12.24
CA LEU A 272 19.79 10.23 12.29
C LEU A 272 18.97 10.61 13.53
N ASP A 273 17.98 9.80 13.89
CA ASP A 273 17.10 10.04 15.04
C ASP A 273 17.84 9.82 16.38
N THR A 274 18.83 8.92 16.44
CA THR A 274 19.67 8.72 17.63
C THR A 274 20.56 9.95 17.94
N SER A 275 20.90 10.75 16.92
CA SER A 275 21.71 11.97 17.07
C SER A 275 20.92 13.21 17.52
N LYS A 276 19.59 13.21 17.37
CA LYS A 276 18.71 14.31 17.75
C LYS A 276 17.69 13.79 18.75
N GLY A 277 17.99 13.93 20.04
CA GLY A 277 17.15 13.50 21.16
C GLY A 277 15.80 14.20 21.28
N THR A 278 14.94 14.07 20.26
CA THR A 278 13.57 14.57 20.26
C THR A 278 12.64 13.43 19.85
N SER A 279 12.21 12.68 20.85
CA SER A 279 11.18 11.66 20.75
C SER A 279 9.81 12.33 20.68
N THR A 280 9.29 12.58 19.47
CA THR A 280 7.85 12.81 19.22
C THR A 280 7.52 12.57 17.74
N ASP A 281 6.68 11.57 17.49
CA ASP A 281 5.98 11.19 16.25
C ASP A 281 6.75 11.13 14.92
N SER A 282 7.31 9.94 14.68
CA SER A 282 8.07 9.49 13.49
C SER A 282 7.34 9.54 12.14
N PHE A 283 6.12 10.05 12.02
CA PHE A 283 5.42 10.18 10.74
C PHE A 283 4.64 11.51 10.55
N ALA A 284 4.60 12.41 11.52
CA ALA A 284 3.72 13.58 11.44
C ALA A 284 4.37 14.86 10.88
N GLY A 285 5.71 14.92 10.75
CA GLY A 285 6.40 16.21 10.85
C GLY A 285 7.12 16.79 9.63
N ARG A 286 7.05 16.27 8.40
CA ARG A 286 7.71 16.94 7.25
C ARG A 286 6.89 16.88 5.98
N GLU A 287 6.67 18.08 5.43
CA GLU A 287 5.91 18.42 4.24
C GLU A 287 6.26 17.53 3.06
N ALA A 288 5.24 17.16 2.29
CA ALA A 288 5.42 16.52 0.99
C ALA A 288 6.38 17.39 0.16
N LEU A 289 7.43 16.79 -0.41
CA LEU A 289 8.47 17.50 -1.18
C LEU A 289 7.84 18.59 -2.05
N GLU A 290 8.26 19.84 -1.85
CA GLU A 290 7.83 20.95 -2.70
C GLU A 290 8.50 20.81 -4.08
N GLY A 291 7.85 21.29 -5.14
CA GLY A 291 8.39 21.26 -6.51
C GLY A 291 9.78 21.92 -6.60
N ALA A 292 10.06 22.91 -5.74
CA ALA A 292 11.37 23.52 -5.58
C ALA A 292 12.46 22.54 -5.12
N ASP A 293 12.13 21.58 -4.25
CA ASP A 293 13.07 20.58 -3.78
C ASP A 293 13.42 19.56 -4.84
N LEU A 294 12.49 19.27 -5.75
CA LEU A 294 12.73 18.36 -6.85
C LEU A 294 13.70 18.97 -7.86
N ARG A 295 13.65 20.28 -8.14
CA ARG A 295 14.60 20.95 -9.07
C ARG A 295 16.08 20.69 -8.77
N HIS A 296 16.42 20.40 -7.51
CA HIS A 296 17.80 20.10 -7.09
C HIS A 296 18.21 18.64 -7.30
N LEU A 297 17.31 17.76 -7.72
CA LEU A 297 17.58 16.34 -7.94
C LEU A 297 18.70 16.11 -8.97
N GLU A 298 18.74 16.93 -10.02
CA GLU A 298 19.77 16.85 -11.08
C GLU A 298 21.19 16.98 -10.53
N VAL A 299 21.37 17.75 -9.45
CA VAL A 299 22.69 17.98 -8.84
C VAL A 299 23.19 16.74 -8.05
N PHE A 300 22.33 15.75 -7.86
CA PHE A 300 22.67 14.49 -7.18
C PHE A 300 22.82 13.31 -8.13
N ILE A 301 22.59 13.47 -9.43
CA ILE A 301 22.73 12.39 -10.41
C ILE A 301 23.91 12.66 -11.35
N LYS A 302 24.71 11.63 -11.64
CA LYS A 302 25.71 11.71 -12.71
C LYS A 302 24.98 11.75 -14.04
N SER A 303 25.12 12.86 -14.78
CA SER A 303 24.61 13.00 -16.15
C SER A 303 25.17 11.86 -17.01
N LYS A 304 24.26 11.03 -17.54
CA LYS A 304 24.54 10.05 -18.60
C LYS A 304 23.99 10.52 -19.96
N ASP A 305 22.95 11.34 -19.96
CA ASP A 305 22.19 11.66 -21.16
C ASP A 305 22.57 13.04 -21.70
N GLN A 306 23.09 13.09 -22.93
CA GLN A 306 23.41 14.34 -23.63
C GLN A 306 22.14 15.19 -23.87
N ASP A 307 20.99 14.54 -23.98
CA ASP A 307 19.71 15.15 -24.34
C ASP A 307 18.86 15.58 -23.14
N ARG A 308 19.39 15.48 -21.90
CA ARG A 308 18.66 15.77 -20.64
C ARG A 308 17.34 15.00 -20.46
N ALA A 309 17.15 13.90 -21.20
CA ALA A 309 15.99 13.04 -21.12
C ALA A 309 16.03 12.17 -19.85
N LEU A 310 15.67 12.74 -18.70
CA LEU A 310 15.70 12.04 -17.41
C LEU A 310 14.82 10.79 -17.44
N GLY A 311 15.47 9.64 -17.36
CA GLY A 311 14.85 8.32 -17.29
C GLY A 311 14.13 7.88 -18.56
N ASN A 312 14.39 8.49 -19.72
CA ASN A 312 13.60 8.28 -20.94
C ASN A 312 12.09 8.53 -20.73
N LEU A 313 11.77 9.50 -19.86
CA LEU A 313 10.41 9.93 -19.58
C LEU A 313 10.04 11.16 -20.43
N TYR A 314 8.76 11.25 -20.74
CA TYR A 314 8.16 12.25 -21.60
C TYR A 314 7.08 12.98 -20.82
N ARG A 315 7.15 14.31 -20.87
CA ARG A 315 6.21 15.18 -20.19
C ARG A 315 4.88 15.20 -20.93
N THR A 316 3.79 15.00 -20.20
CA THR A 316 2.42 15.04 -20.69
C THR A 316 1.56 15.90 -19.78
N VAL A 317 0.40 16.32 -20.29
CA VAL A 317 -0.59 17.09 -19.52
C VAL A 317 -1.90 16.33 -19.59
N THR A 318 -2.48 16.05 -18.43
CA THR A 318 -3.81 15.43 -18.33
C THR A 318 -4.90 16.44 -18.67
N GLU A 319 -6.12 15.98 -18.95
CA GLU A 319 -7.29 16.86 -19.22
C GLU A 319 -7.56 17.87 -18.09
N LYS A 320 -7.13 17.56 -16.85
CA LYS A 320 -7.23 18.46 -15.69
C LYS A 320 -6.09 19.48 -15.58
N GLY A 321 -5.21 19.55 -16.57
CA GLY A 321 -4.02 20.43 -16.58
C GLY A 321 -2.85 19.91 -15.74
N HIS A 322 -2.90 18.69 -15.20
CA HIS A 322 -1.80 18.16 -14.40
C HIS A 322 -0.66 17.67 -15.29
N VAL A 323 0.56 18.13 -15.01
CA VAL A 323 1.79 17.63 -15.62
C VAL A 323 2.12 16.24 -15.08
N LYS A 324 2.43 15.30 -15.97
CA LYS A 324 2.82 13.92 -15.69
C LYS A 324 4.04 13.54 -16.53
N TRP A 325 4.81 12.57 -16.06
CA TRP A 325 5.99 12.03 -16.75
C TRP A 325 5.76 10.56 -17.08
N VAL A 326 5.66 10.22 -18.36
CA VAL A 326 5.33 8.86 -18.80
C VAL A 326 6.42 8.28 -19.69
N CYS A 327 6.57 6.96 -19.74
CA CYS A 327 7.57 6.33 -20.60
C CYS A 327 7.19 6.46 -22.08
N ILE A 328 8.16 6.26 -22.97
CA ILE A 328 7.95 6.37 -24.42
C ILE A 328 6.81 5.48 -24.95
N ASP A 329 6.60 4.32 -24.34
CA ASP A 329 5.57 3.37 -24.77
C ASP A 329 4.18 3.96 -24.48
N HIS A 330 3.95 4.49 -23.27
CA HIS A 330 2.71 5.19 -22.93
C HIS A 330 2.54 6.51 -23.66
N TYR A 331 3.63 7.25 -23.90
CA TYR A 331 3.62 8.48 -24.69
C TYR A 331 3.11 8.20 -26.11
N ARG A 332 3.69 7.23 -26.81
CA ARG A 332 3.28 6.87 -28.18
C ARG A 332 1.89 6.26 -28.27
N LEU A 333 1.40 5.68 -27.18
CA LEU A 333 0.03 5.17 -27.10
C LEU A 333 -0.98 6.31 -26.96
N ALA A 334 -0.69 7.29 -26.10
CA ALA A 334 -1.54 8.46 -25.90
C ALA A 334 -1.54 9.40 -27.11
N TYR A 335 -0.42 9.48 -27.84
CA TYR A 335 -0.23 10.39 -28.95
C TYR A 335 -0.15 9.63 -30.28
N LYS A 336 -1.10 9.90 -31.18
CA LYS A 336 -1.12 9.29 -32.52
C LYS A 336 0.19 9.58 -33.24
N LYS A 337 1.02 8.54 -33.40
CA LYS A 337 2.37 8.63 -33.97
C LYS A 337 2.44 9.37 -35.31
N GLN A 338 1.40 9.24 -36.14
CA GLN A 338 1.32 9.89 -37.44
C GLN A 338 1.07 11.39 -37.34
N ASP A 339 0.17 11.81 -36.45
CA ASP A 339 -0.14 13.23 -36.21
C ASP A 339 1.08 13.92 -35.57
N GLN A 340 1.76 13.24 -34.64
CA GLN A 340 3.01 13.74 -34.06
C GLN A 340 4.08 13.95 -35.12
N LYS A 341 4.25 12.98 -36.04
CA LYS A 341 5.24 13.10 -37.12
C LYS A 341 4.92 14.26 -38.05
N ALA A 342 3.65 14.43 -38.43
CA ALA A 342 3.22 15.55 -39.27
C ALA A 342 3.50 16.90 -38.59
N PHE A 343 3.25 17.00 -37.28
CA PHE A 343 3.55 18.19 -36.50
C PHE A 343 5.05 18.49 -36.43
N VAL A 344 5.89 17.50 -36.14
CA VAL A 344 7.35 17.68 -36.11
C VAL A 344 7.88 18.17 -37.46
N THR A 345 7.41 17.58 -38.56
CA THR A 345 7.76 18.06 -39.91
C THR A 345 7.35 19.53 -40.10
N ALA A 346 6.16 19.93 -39.66
CA ALA A 346 5.72 21.33 -39.76
C ALA A 346 6.59 22.30 -38.93
N VAL A 347 7.05 21.88 -37.75
CA VAL A 347 8.00 22.64 -36.92
C VAL A 347 9.33 22.82 -37.66
N GLU A 348 9.90 21.73 -38.18
CA GLU A 348 11.19 21.72 -38.87
C GLU A 348 11.16 22.55 -40.17
N LEU A 349 10.08 22.45 -40.96
CA LEU A 349 9.88 23.24 -42.18
C LEU A 349 9.85 24.74 -41.91
N ASN A 350 9.45 25.14 -40.69
CA ASN A 350 9.47 26.52 -40.23
C ASN A 350 10.76 26.90 -39.49
N GLY A 351 11.83 26.10 -39.63
CA GLY A 351 13.11 26.34 -38.98
C GLY A 351 13.05 26.26 -37.45
N GLY A 352 12.00 25.64 -36.90
CA GLY A 352 11.80 25.46 -35.49
C GLY A 352 12.50 24.22 -34.93
N GLN A 353 12.41 24.06 -33.61
CA GLN A 353 12.89 22.90 -32.86
C GLN A 353 11.76 22.34 -32.00
N TYR A 354 11.66 21.01 -31.95
CA TYR A 354 10.74 20.31 -31.07
C TYR A 354 11.53 19.41 -30.10
N ASP A 355 11.48 19.78 -28.83
CA ASP A 355 11.93 18.91 -27.74
C ASP A 355 10.78 17.98 -27.36
N GLN A 356 10.87 16.74 -27.85
CA GLN A 356 9.87 15.71 -27.59
C GLN A 356 9.75 15.31 -26.12
N TYR A 357 10.81 15.44 -25.32
CA TYR A 357 10.81 15.01 -23.92
C TYR A 357 10.07 16.02 -23.06
N LEU A 358 10.27 17.31 -23.34
CA LEU A 358 9.55 18.39 -22.67
C LEU A 358 8.20 18.72 -23.34
N GLY A 359 7.96 18.23 -24.56
CA GLY A 359 6.85 18.71 -25.39
C GLY A 359 6.98 20.20 -25.70
N ARG A 360 8.21 20.72 -25.82
CA ARG A 360 8.49 22.14 -26.05
C ARG A 360 8.74 22.39 -27.54
N VAL A 361 8.07 23.40 -28.08
CA VAL A 361 8.23 23.87 -29.45
C VAL A 361 8.81 25.27 -29.43
N THR A 362 9.84 25.51 -30.23
CA THR A 362 10.34 26.86 -30.51
C THR A 362 10.36 27.05 -32.02
N VAL A 363 9.59 28.01 -32.53
CA VAL A 363 9.43 28.22 -33.98
C VAL A 363 9.43 29.69 -34.34
N SER A 364 10.00 30.02 -35.50
CA SER A 364 10.03 31.37 -36.06
C SER A 364 9.27 31.37 -37.39
N LEU A 365 8.04 31.88 -37.35
CA LEU A 365 7.15 31.84 -38.50
C LEU A 365 7.44 33.07 -39.39
N GLY A 366 7.72 32.83 -40.68
CA GLY A 366 8.16 33.87 -41.62
C GLY A 366 7.04 34.61 -42.34
N SER A 367 5.83 34.05 -42.36
CA SER A 367 4.68 34.62 -43.07
C SER A 367 3.37 34.09 -42.51
N LYS A 368 2.26 34.76 -42.84
CA LYS A 368 0.90 34.33 -42.47
C LYS A 368 0.53 32.96 -43.04
N ILE A 369 0.99 32.63 -44.25
CA ILE A 369 0.70 31.33 -44.88
C ILE A 369 1.35 30.20 -44.08
N LEU A 370 2.62 30.37 -43.75
CA LEU A 370 3.37 29.41 -42.93
C LEU A 370 2.78 29.28 -41.51
N ALA A 371 2.25 30.37 -40.98
CA ALA A 371 1.56 30.36 -39.69
C ALA A 371 0.29 29.50 -39.72
N ALA A 372 -0.54 29.66 -40.74
CA ALA A 372 -1.76 28.88 -40.90
C ALA A 372 -1.44 27.37 -41.04
N GLU A 373 -0.44 27.01 -41.84
CA GLU A 373 0.02 25.61 -41.96
C GLU A 373 0.51 25.05 -40.61
N PHE A 374 1.24 25.86 -39.85
CA PHE A 374 1.68 25.50 -38.51
C PHE A 374 0.51 25.35 -37.53
N PHE A 375 -0.48 26.25 -37.56
CA PHE A 375 -1.67 26.19 -36.71
C PHE A 375 -2.53 24.96 -37.03
N ASP A 376 -2.71 24.63 -38.31
CA ASP A 376 -3.39 23.40 -38.75
C ASP A 376 -2.70 22.13 -38.26
N ALA A 377 -1.36 22.14 -38.23
CA ALA A 377 -0.59 21.04 -37.67
C ALA A 377 -0.70 21.00 -36.15
N LEU A 378 -0.65 22.15 -35.47
CA LEU A 378 -0.78 22.29 -34.02
C LEU A 378 -2.17 21.85 -33.51
N ALA A 379 -3.23 22.16 -34.25
CA ALA A 379 -4.60 21.73 -33.94
C ALA A 379 -4.73 20.19 -33.89
N LYS A 380 -3.91 19.48 -34.67
CA LYS A 380 -3.89 18.02 -34.75
C LYS A 380 -2.84 17.40 -33.83
N ALA A 381 -1.81 18.17 -33.49
CA ALA A 381 -0.76 17.75 -32.59
C ALA A 381 -1.34 17.52 -31.19
N ARG A 382 -0.80 16.54 -30.49
CA ARG A 382 -1.09 16.33 -29.08
C ARG A 382 0.25 16.20 -28.36
N GLY A 383 0.37 16.75 -27.15
CA GLY A 383 1.64 16.72 -26.40
C GLY A 383 2.58 17.89 -26.68
N VAL A 384 2.06 19.00 -27.22
CA VAL A 384 2.71 20.30 -27.11
C VAL A 384 2.33 20.89 -25.75
N VAL A 385 3.33 21.08 -24.91
CA VAL A 385 3.19 21.54 -23.53
C VAL A 385 3.68 22.99 -23.39
N ASP A 386 4.73 23.34 -24.12
CA ASP A 386 5.33 24.68 -24.11
C ASP A 386 5.54 25.14 -25.55
N LEU A 387 5.12 26.36 -25.86
CA LEU A 387 5.09 26.90 -27.22
C LEU A 387 5.66 28.31 -27.25
N VAL A 388 6.86 28.42 -27.83
CA VAL A 388 7.55 29.69 -28.08
C VAL A 388 7.45 29.99 -29.57
N ILE A 389 6.62 30.98 -29.93
CA ILE A 389 6.45 31.41 -31.31
C ILE A 389 7.00 32.82 -31.48
N THR A 390 7.82 33.01 -32.50
CA THR A 390 8.23 34.34 -32.98
C THR A 390 7.57 34.62 -34.32
N PHE A 391 6.86 35.74 -34.41
CA PHE A 391 6.23 36.24 -35.63
C PHE A 391 7.22 37.16 -36.36
N ASN A 392 7.81 36.71 -37.47
CA ASN A 392 8.74 37.51 -38.27
C ASN A 392 8.03 38.37 -39.35
N TRP A 393 6.75 38.67 -39.14
CA TRP A 393 5.96 39.63 -39.92
C TRP A 393 5.20 40.56 -38.97
N GLN A 394 4.59 41.60 -39.53
CA GLN A 394 3.67 42.45 -38.77
C GLN A 394 2.39 41.67 -38.47
N GLY A 395 2.40 40.93 -37.36
CA GLY A 395 1.24 40.20 -36.87
C GLY A 395 0.08 41.15 -36.52
N THR A 396 -1.13 40.70 -36.78
CA THR A 396 -2.37 41.39 -36.43
C THR A 396 -3.00 40.77 -35.18
N THR A 397 -3.95 41.46 -34.56
CA THR A 397 -4.76 40.89 -33.47
C THR A 397 -5.51 39.64 -33.90
N SER A 398 -5.97 39.59 -35.16
CA SER A 398 -6.64 38.42 -35.74
C SER A 398 -5.73 37.19 -35.79
N ASP A 399 -4.42 37.37 -36.03
CA ASP A 399 -3.48 36.24 -36.06
C ASP A 399 -3.26 35.66 -34.65
N LEU A 400 -3.32 36.50 -33.62
CA LEU A 400 -3.25 36.07 -32.21
C LEU A 400 -4.55 35.39 -31.75
N GLU A 401 -5.70 35.86 -32.21
CA GLU A 401 -7.00 35.22 -31.96
C GLU A 401 -7.05 33.82 -32.59
N GLU A 402 -6.59 33.68 -33.84
CA GLU A 402 -6.50 32.40 -34.54
C GLU A 402 -5.58 31.39 -33.82
N LEU A 403 -4.41 31.86 -33.36
CA LEU A 403 -3.53 31.05 -32.50
C LEU A 403 -4.23 30.65 -31.20
N GLY A 404 -4.90 31.60 -30.54
CA GLY A 404 -5.62 31.36 -29.29
C GLY A 404 -6.72 30.31 -29.44
N ASP A 405 -7.48 30.36 -30.53
CA ASP A 405 -8.54 29.39 -30.82
C ASP A 405 -7.99 28.03 -31.22
N THR A 406 -6.88 28.00 -31.94
CA THR A 406 -6.15 26.77 -32.24
C THR A 406 -5.70 26.09 -30.95
N ILE A 407 -5.05 26.82 -30.03
CA ILE A 407 -4.59 26.27 -28.74
C ILE A 407 -5.77 25.70 -27.93
N LYS A 408 -6.91 26.40 -27.86
CA LYS A 408 -8.11 25.91 -27.17
C LYS A 408 -8.67 24.63 -27.79
N SER A 409 -8.52 24.44 -29.11
CA SER A 409 -8.96 23.22 -29.78
C SER A 409 -8.02 22.03 -29.57
N THR A 410 -6.76 22.30 -29.19
CA THR A 410 -5.72 21.29 -28.96
C THR A 410 -5.77 20.69 -27.55
N THR A 411 -6.28 21.45 -26.56
CA THR A 411 -6.51 21.01 -25.16
C THR A 411 -7.85 20.29 -25.01
#